data_AF-A0A7C7U6V1-F1
#
_entry.id   AF-A0A7C7U6V1-F1
#
_cell.length_a   1.000
_cell.length_b   1.000
_cell.length_c   1.000
_cell.angle_alpha   90.00
_cell.angle_beta   90.00
_cell.angle_gamma   90.00
#
_symmetry.space_group_name_H-M   'P 1'
#
loop_
_entity.id
_entity.type
_entity.pdbx_description
1 polymer ?
#
loop_
_entity_poly.entity_id
_entity_poly.type
_entity_poly.pdbx_seq_one_letter_code
_entity_poly.pdbx_strand_id
1 'polypeptide(L)'
;MSKGVEWAFEIPIRYQFNLIALVIMYATTPTSAAEWVFLTSNYTSMGLAPGSNMMGWLGGYQTDPAGPNNASWTWVTSEQWSFTAWSTAGLNIPNGGAAENYLPSWFGDGTGWNDHFDSPFKYWVEYDTYPVPEPSTALLLGLGLVGMATSRRSLG
;
A
#
# COMPACT_ATOMS: atom_id res chain seq x y z
N MET A 1 -8.32 -14.15 -0.07
CA MET A 1 -8.74 -12.78 0.26
C MET A 1 -8.83 -12.01 -1.06
N SER A 2 -9.88 -11.22 -1.29
CA SER A 2 -9.97 -10.33 -2.46
C SER A 2 -9.56 -8.93 -2.02
N LYS A 3 -8.46 -8.40 -2.56
CA LYS A 3 -7.99 -7.03 -2.32
C LYS A 3 -8.55 -6.08 -3.39
N GLY A 4 -8.92 -4.86 -3.00
CA GLY A 4 -9.21 -3.75 -3.92
C GLY A 4 -7.98 -2.83 -4.04
N VAL A 5 -7.85 -2.08 -5.14
CA VAL A 5 -6.75 -1.12 -5.32
C VAL A 5 -7.28 0.21 -5.89
N GLU A 6 -6.83 1.34 -5.35
CA GLU A 6 -7.26 2.69 -5.77
C GLU A 6 -6.13 3.75 -5.79
N TRP A 7 -6.49 4.95 -6.27
CA TRP A 7 -5.64 6.13 -6.41
C TRP A 7 -5.48 6.90 -5.12
N ALA A 8 -4.26 7.38 -4.87
CA ALA A 8 -4.03 8.37 -3.83
C ALA A 8 -2.96 9.42 -4.23
N PHE A 9 -3.07 10.59 -3.61
CA PHE A 9 -2.43 11.87 -4.01
C PHE A 9 -0.92 11.90 -3.71
N GLU A 10 -0.09 12.53 -4.55
CA GLU A 10 1.39 12.60 -4.46
C GLU A 10 1.93 13.07 -3.09
N ILE A 11 2.54 12.16 -2.33
CA ILE A 11 3.18 12.42 -1.03
C ILE A 11 4.47 11.57 -0.97
N PRO A 12 5.61 12.06 -0.45
CA PRO A 12 6.81 11.21 -0.26
C PRO A 12 6.51 10.00 0.63
N ILE A 13 7.07 8.83 0.31
CA ILE A 13 6.67 7.55 0.93
C ILE A 13 6.88 7.56 2.45
N ARG A 14 7.93 8.25 2.93
CA ARG A 14 8.21 8.43 4.36
C ARG A 14 7.09 9.10 5.17
N TYR A 15 6.24 9.90 4.53
CA TYR A 15 5.09 10.55 5.18
C TYR A 15 3.80 9.73 5.05
N GLN A 16 3.76 8.74 4.17
CA GLN A 16 2.60 7.88 3.99
C GLN A 16 2.46 6.84 5.09
N PHE A 17 3.57 6.39 5.69
CA PHE A 17 3.56 5.48 6.83
C PHE A 17 2.75 6.00 8.03
N ASN A 18 2.48 7.31 8.11
CA ASN A 18 1.73 7.94 9.21
C ASN A 18 0.32 8.42 8.84
N LEU A 19 -0.02 8.58 7.55
CA LEU A 19 -1.29 9.20 7.15
C LEU A 19 -2.44 8.20 6.94
N ILE A 20 -2.12 6.91 6.80
CA ILE A 20 -3.08 5.89 6.36
C ILE A 20 -3.58 5.04 7.52
N ALA A 21 -4.20 5.69 8.51
CA ALA A 21 -4.71 5.03 9.73
C ALA A 21 -6.20 5.26 10.00
N LEU A 22 -6.96 5.86 9.07
CA LEU A 22 -8.40 6.14 9.26
C LEU A 22 -9.34 5.35 8.34
N VAL A 23 -8.78 4.73 7.29
CA VAL A 23 -9.36 3.64 6.50
C VAL A 23 -8.19 2.67 6.32
N ILE A 24 -8.39 1.37 6.47
CA ILE A 24 -7.30 0.39 6.34
C ILE A 24 -6.88 0.35 4.87
N MET A 25 -5.96 1.22 4.54
CA MET A 25 -5.44 1.50 3.22
C MET A 25 -3.92 1.34 3.35
N TYR A 26 -3.28 0.58 2.47
CA TYR A 26 -1.83 0.38 2.51
C TYR A 26 -1.24 0.56 1.12
N ALA A 27 0.02 1.00 1.02
CA ALA A 27 0.70 0.91 -0.27
C ALA A 27 0.68 -0.54 -0.77
N THR A 28 0.37 -0.79 -2.04
CA THR A 28 0.05 -2.15 -2.53
C THR A 28 1.19 -3.15 -2.37
N THR A 29 0.87 -4.37 -1.93
CA THR A 29 1.82 -5.44 -1.57
C THR A 29 1.52 -6.72 -2.36
N PRO A 30 1.90 -6.78 -3.65
CA PRO A 30 1.68 -7.98 -4.46
C PRO A 30 2.49 -9.16 -3.91
N THR A 31 1.79 -10.17 -3.39
CA THR A 31 2.35 -11.42 -2.83
C THR A 31 2.32 -12.59 -3.80
N SER A 32 1.76 -12.39 -5.00
CA SER A 32 1.64 -13.42 -6.03
C SER A 32 1.70 -12.86 -7.46
N ALA A 33 1.99 -13.74 -8.41
CA ALA A 33 1.95 -13.40 -9.83
C ALA A 33 0.55 -12.98 -10.31
N ALA A 34 -0.51 -13.56 -9.74
CA ALA A 34 -1.89 -13.19 -10.07
C ALA A 34 -2.22 -11.77 -9.62
N GLU A 35 -1.81 -11.38 -8.42
CA GLU A 35 -1.96 -10.01 -7.91
C GLU A 35 -1.15 -9.01 -8.73
N TRP A 36 0.07 -9.39 -9.13
CA TRP A 36 0.89 -8.56 -10.01
C TRP A 36 0.25 -8.34 -11.39
N VAL A 37 -0.32 -9.39 -11.99
CA VAL A 37 -1.08 -9.28 -13.25
C VAL A 37 -2.31 -8.39 -13.07
N PHE A 38 -3.04 -8.54 -11.97
CA PHE A 38 -4.18 -7.66 -11.67
C PHE A 38 -3.77 -6.20 -11.61
N LEU A 39 -2.71 -5.88 -10.85
CA LEU A 39 -2.21 -4.52 -10.69
C LEU A 39 -1.73 -3.93 -12.03
N THR A 40 -0.89 -4.65 -12.78
CA THR A 40 -0.37 -4.20 -14.08
C THR A 40 -1.45 -4.03 -15.14
N SER A 41 -2.49 -4.88 -15.14
CA SER A 41 -3.60 -4.78 -16.09
C SER A 41 -4.46 -3.52 -15.92
N ASN A 42 -4.37 -2.86 -14.76
CA ASN A 42 -5.14 -1.66 -14.44
C ASN A 42 -4.33 -0.37 -14.59
N TYR A 43 -3.05 -0.38 -14.98
CA TYR A 43 -2.19 0.82 -15.01
C TYR A 43 -2.73 2.02 -15.79
N THR A 44 -3.48 1.80 -16.87
CA THR A 44 -4.07 2.88 -17.67
C THR A 44 -5.27 3.52 -17.00
N SER A 45 -6.19 2.74 -16.42
CA SER A 45 -7.26 3.26 -15.55
C SER A 45 -6.69 3.95 -14.30
N MET A 46 -5.44 3.60 -14.03
CA MET A 46 -4.58 4.13 -13.02
C MET A 46 -3.73 5.34 -13.44
N GLY A 47 -3.93 5.93 -14.61
CA GLY A 47 -3.21 7.16 -14.98
C GLY A 47 -1.67 7.01 -15.06
N LEU A 48 -1.16 5.77 -15.16
CA LEU A 48 0.17 5.45 -15.66
C LEU A 48 0.00 4.96 -17.10
N ALA A 49 0.09 5.88 -18.06
CA ALA A 49 0.02 5.51 -19.46
C ALA A 49 1.34 4.79 -19.88
N PRO A 50 1.27 3.74 -20.72
CA PRO A 50 2.44 3.15 -21.35
C PRO A 50 3.34 4.23 -21.98
N GLY A 51 4.63 4.22 -21.64
CA GLY A 51 5.60 5.23 -22.09
C GLY A 51 5.65 6.51 -21.26
N SER A 52 4.90 6.62 -20.17
CA SER A 52 5.11 7.68 -19.17
C SER A 52 6.36 7.40 -18.34
N ASN A 53 7.13 8.43 -17.98
CA ASN A 53 8.25 8.28 -17.05
C ASN A 53 7.79 8.16 -15.58
N MET A 54 6.54 7.76 -15.37
CA MET A 54 5.92 7.73 -14.05
C MET A 54 6.08 6.34 -13.43
N MET A 55 6.43 6.34 -12.15
CA MET A 55 6.54 5.16 -11.30
C MET A 55 5.39 5.17 -10.29
N GLY A 56 4.85 4.01 -9.96
CA GLY A 56 3.91 3.83 -8.85
C GLY A 56 4.63 3.19 -7.66
N TRP A 57 4.65 3.85 -6.52
CA TRP A 57 5.13 3.26 -5.28
C TRP A 57 4.26 2.08 -4.86
N LEU A 58 4.94 1.01 -4.47
CA LEU A 58 4.41 -0.17 -3.80
C LEU A 58 4.79 -0.12 -2.31
N GLY A 59 4.23 -1.02 -1.52
CA GLY A 59 4.47 -1.08 -0.08
C GLY A 59 5.78 -1.76 0.33
N GLY A 60 6.71 -1.98 -0.58
CA GLY A 60 7.96 -2.68 -0.32
C GLY A 60 9.07 -1.73 0.12
N TYR A 61 9.85 -2.12 1.12
CA TYR A 61 11.04 -1.38 1.54
C TYR A 61 12.11 -2.29 2.16
N GLN A 62 13.36 -1.83 2.20
CA GLN A 62 14.45 -2.53 2.88
C GLN A 62 14.53 -2.13 4.36
N THR A 63 14.58 -3.13 5.24
CA THR A 63 14.78 -2.96 6.69
C THR A 63 16.24 -2.72 7.08
N ASP A 64 17.17 -3.14 6.22
CA ASP A 64 18.60 -2.85 6.35
C ASP A 64 19.09 -2.14 5.08
N PRO A 65 19.04 -0.79 5.06
CA PRO A 65 19.49 0.03 3.94
C PRO A 65 20.98 -0.09 3.57
N ALA A 66 21.79 -0.67 4.45
CA ALA A 66 23.21 -0.91 4.21
C ALA A 66 23.48 -2.37 3.80
N GLY A 67 22.43 -3.18 3.72
CA GLY A 67 22.50 -4.61 3.44
C GLY A 67 22.75 -4.94 1.96
N PRO A 68 23.05 -6.22 1.66
CA PRO A 68 23.26 -6.67 0.29
C PRO A 68 21.98 -6.59 -0.56
N ASN A 69 22.17 -6.50 -1.88
CA ASN A 69 21.09 -6.45 -2.86
C ASN A 69 20.13 -7.60 -2.67
N ASN A 70 18.84 -7.32 -2.79
CA ASN A 70 17.77 -8.31 -2.71
C ASN A 70 17.66 -8.99 -1.33
N ALA A 71 18.29 -8.44 -0.29
CA ALA A 71 18.08 -8.87 1.09
C ALA A 71 17.22 -7.85 1.85
N SER A 72 16.63 -8.32 2.96
CA SER A 72 15.97 -7.48 3.96
C SER A 72 14.74 -6.69 3.47
N TRP A 73 14.14 -7.09 2.34
CA TRP A 73 12.88 -6.54 1.86
C TRP A 73 11.70 -7.02 2.70
N THR A 74 10.79 -6.11 3.02
CA THR A 74 9.53 -6.40 3.71
C THR A 74 8.40 -5.54 3.16
N TRP A 75 7.18 -6.00 3.37
CA TRP A 75 5.97 -5.25 3.10
C TRP A 75 5.56 -4.39 4.30
N VAL A 76 4.95 -3.23 4.05
CA VAL A 76 4.32 -2.38 5.08
C VAL A 76 3.13 -3.06 5.78
N THR A 77 2.48 -4.00 5.10
CA THR A 77 1.35 -4.78 5.62
C THR A 77 1.78 -5.89 6.58
N SER A 78 3.09 -6.11 6.76
CA SER A 78 3.66 -7.26 7.48
C SER A 78 3.37 -8.62 6.82
N GLU A 79 2.86 -8.63 5.58
CA GLU A 79 2.74 -9.86 4.81
C GLU A 79 4.12 -10.46 4.50
N GLN A 80 4.16 -11.76 4.29
CA GLN A 80 5.41 -12.45 3.97
C GLN A 80 5.97 -11.97 2.61
N TRP A 81 7.25 -11.59 2.59
CA TRP A 81 7.98 -11.32 1.35
C TRP A 81 8.32 -12.65 0.64
N SER A 82 7.38 -13.16 -0.17
CA SER A 82 7.49 -14.46 -0.86
C SER A 82 7.43 -14.39 -2.38
N PHE A 83 7.20 -13.20 -2.95
CA PHE A 83 7.07 -12.98 -4.37
C PHE A 83 7.90 -11.78 -4.79
N THR A 84 8.52 -11.88 -5.96
CA THR A 84 9.29 -10.79 -6.56
C THR A 84 8.98 -10.69 -8.03
N ALA A 85 8.75 -9.46 -8.53
CA ALA A 85 8.66 -9.16 -9.95
C ALA A 85 9.71 -8.15 -10.37
N TRP A 86 10.94 -8.26 -9.86
CA TRP A 86 12.07 -7.42 -10.25
C TRP A 86 12.20 -7.32 -11.77
N SER A 87 12.35 -6.09 -12.27
CA SER A 87 12.50 -5.85 -13.70
C SER A 87 13.78 -6.48 -14.23
N THR A 88 13.71 -7.11 -15.40
CA THR A 88 14.89 -7.61 -16.13
C THR A 88 15.51 -6.55 -17.04
N ALA A 89 14.90 -5.36 -17.13
CA ALA A 89 15.32 -4.31 -18.04
C ALA A 89 16.49 -3.47 -17.51
N GLY A 90 16.73 -3.47 -16.20
CA GLY A 90 17.87 -2.77 -15.59
C GLY A 90 19.04 -3.69 -15.29
N LEU A 91 20.25 -3.19 -15.49
CA LEU A 91 21.46 -3.82 -14.96
C LEU A 91 21.51 -3.53 -13.44
N ASN A 92 21.67 -4.55 -12.62
CA ASN A 92 21.77 -4.49 -11.15
C ASN A 92 20.46 -4.19 -10.39
N ILE A 93 19.30 -4.72 -10.78
CA ILE A 93 18.07 -4.60 -9.98
C ILE A 93 17.92 -5.80 -9.03
N PRO A 94 17.60 -5.60 -7.73
CA PRO A 94 17.66 -4.31 -7.02
C PRO A 94 19.10 -3.78 -6.84
N ASN A 95 19.24 -2.46 -6.91
CA ASN A 95 20.42 -1.60 -7.04
C ASN A 95 21.52 -1.82 -6.00
N GLY A 96 22.37 -2.82 -6.22
CA GLY A 96 23.81 -2.64 -5.98
C GLY A 96 24.32 -2.42 -4.54
N GLY A 97 23.47 -2.11 -3.56
CA GLY A 97 23.79 -1.70 -2.19
C GLY A 97 23.73 -0.17 -2.01
N ALA A 98 23.09 0.57 -2.90
CA ALA A 98 22.94 2.03 -2.78
C ALA A 98 21.65 2.42 -2.04
N ALA A 99 21.48 3.71 -1.72
CA ALA A 99 20.41 4.26 -0.86
C ALA A 99 18.97 4.17 -1.43
N GLU A 100 18.71 3.27 -2.36
CA GLU A 100 17.44 3.04 -3.03
C GLU A 100 16.61 2.00 -2.27
N ASN A 101 15.99 2.41 -1.16
CA ASN A 101 15.45 1.48 -0.17
C ASN A 101 13.93 1.24 -0.28
N TYR A 102 13.30 1.74 -1.33
CA TYR A 102 11.84 1.70 -1.51
C TYR A 102 11.47 1.09 -2.85
N LEU A 103 10.33 0.41 -2.92
CA LEU A 103 9.91 -0.36 -4.08
C LEU A 103 8.89 0.42 -4.93
N PRO A 104 9.27 0.91 -6.12
CA PRO A 104 8.30 1.30 -7.13
C PRO A 104 8.12 0.24 -8.22
N SER A 105 7.05 0.38 -9.01
CA SER A 105 6.99 -0.20 -10.35
C SER A 105 8.03 0.42 -11.28
N TRP A 106 8.49 -0.35 -12.26
CA TRP A 106 9.31 0.13 -13.36
C TRP A 106 8.53 1.11 -14.26
N PHE A 107 9.22 2.04 -14.92
CA PHE A 107 8.64 3.18 -15.65
C PHE A 107 7.48 2.82 -16.57
N GLY A 108 6.32 3.47 -16.42
CA GLY A 108 5.24 3.64 -17.41
C GLY A 108 4.50 2.41 -17.93
N ASP A 109 5.18 1.29 -18.10
CA ASP A 109 4.66 -0.01 -18.48
C ASP A 109 4.52 -0.96 -17.27
N GLY A 110 5.16 -0.61 -16.15
CA GLY A 110 5.31 -1.39 -14.93
C GLY A 110 5.51 -2.88 -15.18
N THR A 111 6.39 -3.18 -16.13
CA THR A 111 6.82 -4.52 -16.52
C THR A 111 7.55 -5.28 -15.41
N GLY A 112 7.95 -4.59 -14.36
CA GLY A 112 8.54 -5.18 -13.16
C GLY A 112 8.66 -4.15 -12.05
N TRP A 113 9.46 -4.48 -11.05
CA TRP A 113 9.82 -3.60 -9.95
C TRP A 113 11.20 -3.00 -10.16
N ASN A 114 11.39 -1.80 -9.65
CA ASN A 114 12.71 -1.31 -9.31
C ASN A 114 12.83 -1.16 -7.81
N ASP A 115 14.02 -0.88 -7.32
CA ASP A 115 14.22 -0.14 -6.09
C ASP A 115 14.56 1.32 -6.40
N HIS A 116 14.24 2.24 -5.49
CA HIS A 116 14.46 3.66 -5.72
C HIS A 116 14.61 4.43 -4.40
N PHE A 117 15.29 5.57 -4.45
CA PHE A 117 15.35 6.51 -3.32
C PHE A 117 14.00 7.22 -3.12
N ASP A 118 13.73 7.68 -1.91
CA ASP A 118 12.48 8.38 -1.59
C ASP A 118 12.30 9.63 -2.47
N SER A 119 11.19 9.67 -3.20
CA SER A 119 10.85 10.68 -4.21
C SER A 119 9.33 10.87 -4.22
N PRO A 120 8.81 12.08 -4.52
CA PRO A 120 7.37 12.33 -4.59
C PRO A 120 6.75 11.76 -5.87
N PHE A 121 6.73 10.43 -6.00
CA PHE A 121 5.96 9.73 -7.03
C PHE A 121 4.56 9.37 -6.56
N LYS A 122 3.74 8.96 -7.52
CA LYS A 122 2.41 8.39 -7.27
C LYS A 122 2.54 7.06 -6.53
N TYR A 123 1.47 6.64 -5.86
CA TYR A 123 1.40 5.35 -5.16
C TYR A 123 0.04 4.73 -5.38
N TRP A 124 -0.01 3.42 -5.18
CA TRP A 124 -1.25 2.67 -5.16
C TRP A 124 -1.58 2.24 -3.77
N VAL A 125 -2.87 2.30 -3.45
CA VAL A 125 -3.38 1.89 -2.17
C VAL A 125 -4.20 0.63 -2.36
N GLU A 126 -3.86 -0.43 -1.63
CA GLU A 126 -4.75 -1.58 -1.45
C GLU A 126 -5.62 -1.42 -0.20
N TYR A 127 -6.82 -1.97 -0.26
CA TYR A 127 -7.77 -2.02 0.86
C TYR A 127 -8.52 -3.35 0.87
N ASP A 128 -8.96 -3.76 2.06
CA ASP A 128 -9.81 -4.92 2.22
C ASP A 128 -11.23 -4.62 1.72
N THR A 129 -11.73 -5.45 0.81
CA THR A 129 -13.11 -5.32 0.32
C THR A 129 -14.14 -5.93 1.29
N TYR A 130 -13.67 -6.61 2.34
CA TYR A 130 -14.54 -7.10 3.39
C TYR A 130 -14.79 -5.97 4.39
N PRO A 131 -16.05 -5.54 4.58
CA PRO A 131 -16.34 -4.54 5.59
C PRO A 131 -15.93 -5.10 6.96
N VAL A 132 -15.04 -4.39 7.66
CA VAL A 132 -14.83 -4.64 9.08
C VAL A 132 -16.19 -4.45 9.75
N PRO A 133 -16.76 -5.48 10.41
CA PRO A 133 -18.03 -5.31 11.11
C PRO A 133 -17.90 -4.14 12.06
N GLU A 134 -18.88 -3.22 12.04
CA GLU A 134 -18.81 -2.06 12.93
C GLU A 134 -18.58 -2.52 14.36
N PRO A 135 -17.62 -1.90 15.08
CA PRO A 135 -17.31 -2.34 16.42
C PRO A 135 -18.56 -2.21 17.29
N SER A 136 -18.81 -3.22 18.12
CA SER A 136 -19.98 -3.25 19.03
C SER A 136 -20.05 -2.05 19.98
N THR A 137 -19.00 -1.23 20.03
CA THR A 137 -18.96 0.07 20.69
C THR A 137 -19.95 1.07 20.12
N ALA A 138 -20.23 1.08 18.81
CA ALA A 138 -21.25 1.95 18.23
C ALA A 138 -22.66 1.59 18.75
N LEU A 139 -22.95 0.28 18.82
CA LEU A 139 -24.17 -0.24 19.42
C LEU A 139 -24.27 0.09 20.91
N LEU A 140 -23.20 -0.15 21.68
CA LEU A 140 -23.15 0.16 23.11
C LEU A 140 -23.30 1.65 23.40
N LEU A 141 -22.69 2.51 22.59
CA LEU A 141 -22.84 3.96 22.66
C LEU A 141 -24.29 4.37 22.38
N GLY A 142 -24.91 3.80 21.34
CA GLY A 142 -26.31 4.03 21.01
C GLY A 142 -27.25 3.60 22.14
N LEU A 143 -27.06 2.40 22.70
CA LEU A 143 -27.85 1.92 23.83
C LEU A 143 -27.64 2.75 25.09
N GLY A 144 -26.40 3.18 25.36
CA GLY A 144 -26.07 4.06 26.48
C GLY A 144 -26.77 5.42 26.37
N LEU A 145 -26.78 6.03 25.18
CA LEU A 145 -27.48 7.29 24.92
C LEU A 145 -29.00 7.14 25.08
N VAL A 146 -29.59 6.05 24.58
CA VAL A 146 -31.02 5.75 24.75
C VAL A 146 -31.36 5.55 26.25
N GLY A 147 -30.54 4.81 26.99
CA GLY A 147 -30.71 4.61 28.44
C GLY A 147 -30.63 5.92 29.24
N MET A 148 -29.75 6.84 28.86
CA MET A 148 -29.67 8.17 29.47
C MET A 148 -30.88 9.04 29.14
N ALA A 149 -31.40 8.95 27.92
CA ALA A 149 -32.59 9.71 27.50
C ALA A 149 -33.87 9.24 28.21
N THR A 150 -34.01 7.94 28.47
CA THR A 150 -35.18 7.37 29.16
C THR A 150 -35.13 7.56 30.67
N SER A 151 -33.95 7.48 31.30
CA SER A 151 -33.79 7.70 32.75
C SER A 151 -34.11 9.13 33.20
N ARG A 152 -33.91 10.14 32.35
CA ARG A 152 -34.31 11.53 32.65
C ARG A 152 -35.82 11.76 32.76
N ARG A 153 -36.65 10.86 32.24
CA ARG A 153 -38.12 10.99 32.28
C ARG A 153 -38.77 10.39 33.53
N SER A 154 -38.08 9.57 34.30
CA SER A 154 -38.67 8.92 35.49
C SER A 154 -38.49 9.69 36.81
N LEU A 155 -37.94 10.91 36.76
CA LEU A 155 -37.66 11.76 37.93
C LEU A 155 -38.49 13.07 37.93
N GLY A 156 -39.55 13.16 37.12
CA GLY A 156 -40.46 14.30 37.04
C GLY A 156 -41.85 13.97 37.55
#